data_AF-A0A9X9MLP3-F1
#
_entry.id   AF-A0A9X9MLP3-F1
#
_cell.length_a   1.000
_cell.length_b   1.000
_cell.length_c   1.000
_cell.angle_alpha   90.00
_cell.angle_beta   90.00
_cell.angle_gamma   90.00
#
_symmetry.space_group_name_H-M   'P 1'
#
loop_
_entity.id
_entity.type
_entity.pdbx_description
1 polymer ?
#
loop_
_entity_poly.entity_id
_entity_poly.type
_entity_poly.pdbx_seq_one_letter_code
_entity_poly.pdbx_strand_id
1 'polypeptide(L)'
;MQGNPNDLIITTPIPGATLVRRRRKSRTRTSSSRKSQPFFPTTPKTAVSKGVGAVDDPIAGTFGGFVPSTIKDAQFGTCVPTMKFEAGLNGRKETEFTFQAIDPKINAGQVEDLDPNVIAKRISSQVTSICGANQVAKDATAAGLIKIAGLGTKDSSTADAWNSALGFAKTDTNPDKAPKSGLIGHA
;
A
#
# COMPACT_ATOMS: atom_id res chain seq x y z
N MET A 1 46.05 -8.29 27.45
CA MET A 1 45.31 -9.17 26.52
C MET A 1 43.84 -8.79 26.66
N GLN A 2 43.12 -8.09 25.80
CA GLN A 2 43.25 -7.54 24.43
C GLN A 2 42.49 -6.18 24.47
N GLY A 3 42.87 -5.07 23.84
CA GLY A 3 43.23 -4.90 22.43
C GLY A 3 41.97 -4.60 21.60
N ASN A 4 41.58 -3.32 21.50
CA ASN A 4 40.53 -2.82 20.60
C ASN A 4 41.02 -2.91 19.14
N PRO A 5 40.33 -3.60 18.22
CA PRO A 5 40.75 -3.68 16.82
C PRO A 5 39.94 -2.69 15.97
N ASN A 6 40.22 -1.39 16.10
CA ASN A 6 39.79 -0.39 15.11
C ASN A 6 40.91 0.63 14.86
N ASP A 7 42.16 0.13 14.84
CA ASP A 7 43.28 0.90 14.33
C ASP A 7 43.24 0.92 12.79
N LEU A 8 42.81 2.07 12.29
CA LEU A 8 43.55 2.86 11.32
C LEU A 8 44.15 2.09 10.11
N ILE A 9 43.35 1.90 9.06
CA ILE A 9 43.90 1.72 7.71
C ILE A 9 43.82 3.06 6.98
N ILE A 10 44.90 3.82 7.13
CA ILE A 10 45.30 4.84 6.16
C ILE A 10 45.83 4.07 4.94
N THR A 11 45.09 4.11 3.84
CA THR A 11 45.60 3.75 2.52
C THR A 11 45.37 4.90 1.56
N THR A 12 46.42 5.17 0.82
CA THR A 12 46.80 6.33 0.04
C THR A 12 45.90 6.61 -1.18
N PRO A 13 45.95 7.84 -1.73
CA PRO A 13 45.17 8.24 -2.90
C PRO A 13 45.72 7.61 -4.20
N ILE A 14 44.84 6.98 -4.97
CA ILE A 14 45.12 6.52 -6.35
C ILE A 14 44.98 7.73 -7.29
N PRO A 15 46.00 8.04 -8.11
CA PRO A 15 45.94 9.11 -9.09
C PRO A 15 45.30 8.64 -10.41
N GLY A 16 44.47 9.50 -10.99
CA GLY A 16 44.18 9.45 -12.43
C GLY A 16 42.80 8.92 -12.82
N ALA A 17 41.78 9.77 -12.76
CA ALA A 17 40.59 9.65 -13.60
C ALA A 17 40.38 10.98 -14.32
N THR A 18 40.86 11.03 -15.56
CA THR A 18 40.80 12.17 -16.47
C THR A 18 39.36 12.62 -16.72
N LEU A 19 39.17 13.93 -16.58
CA LEU A 19 37.96 14.68 -16.80
C LEU A 19 37.54 14.67 -18.30
N VAL A 20 36.31 14.21 -18.53
CA VAL A 20 35.29 14.67 -19.50
C VAL A 20 35.76 15.44 -20.74
N ARG A 21 35.46 14.90 -21.92
CA ARG A 21 35.05 15.71 -23.09
C ARG A 21 34.06 14.97 -24.00
N ARG A 22 32.79 14.91 -23.59
CA ARG A 22 31.70 14.57 -24.52
C ARG A 22 31.42 15.77 -25.42
N ARG A 23 31.67 15.61 -26.72
CA ARG A 23 31.31 16.57 -27.77
C ARG A 23 29.80 16.83 -27.76
N ARG A 24 29.39 18.06 -27.42
CA ARG A 24 28.06 18.58 -27.74
C ARG A 24 27.96 18.74 -29.26
N LYS A 25 27.12 17.93 -29.93
CA LYS A 25 26.62 18.26 -31.26
C LYS A 25 25.26 18.92 -31.09
N SER A 26 25.30 20.24 -30.99
CA SER A 26 24.17 21.13 -31.24
C SER A 26 23.65 20.89 -32.65
N ARG A 27 22.37 20.50 -32.78
CA ARG A 27 21.64 20.62 -34.04
C ARG A 27 20.41 21.49 -33.80
N THR A 28 20.45 22.63 -34.46
CA THR A 28 19.46 23.68 -34.51
C THR A 28 18.23 23.27 -35.31
N ARG A 29 17.07 23.75 -34.82
CA ARG A 29 15.79 24.12 -35.44
C ARG A 29 15.54 23.77 -36.91
N THR A 30 14.29 23.39 -37.20
CA THR A 30 13.38 23.80 -38.32
C THR A 30 12.30 22.71 -38.42
N SER A 31 10.99 22.89 -38.62
CA SER A 31 9.98 23.95 -38.45
C SER A 31 8.64 23.28 -38.78
N SER A 32 7.55 23.72 -38.15
CA SER A 32 6.18 23.77 -38.67
C SER A 32 5.63 22.68 -39.60
N SER A 33 4.59 21.98 -39.13
CA SER A 33 3.34 21.94 -39.88
C SER A 33 2.14 21.74 -38.95
N ARG A 34 1.43 22.85 -38.70
CA ARG A 34 0.18 22.92 -37.96
C ARG A 34 -0.93 22.65 -38.97
N LYS A 35 -1.54 21.47 -38.95
CA LYS A 35 -2.81 21.23 -39.65
C LYS A 35 -3.96 21.27 -38.64
N SER A 36 -4.76 22.31 -38.80
CA SER A 36 -5.98 22.63 -38.09
C SER A 36 -6.97 21.46 -38.14
N GLN A 37 -7.56 21.15 -36.99
CA GLN A 37 -8.77 20.34 -36.85
C GLN A 37 -9.73 21.07 -35.89
N PRO A 38 -11.05 21.00 -36.11
CA PRO A 38 -12.02 21.95 -35.57
C PRO A 38 -12.28 21.75 -34.07
N PHE A 39 -12.46 22.88 -33.41
CA PHE A 39 -12.77 23.01 -31.99
C PHE A 39 -14.26 22.74 -31.76
N PHE A 40 -14.59 21.57 -31.22
CA PHE A 40 -15.90 21.32 -30.62
C PHE A 40 -15.86 21.71 -29.13
N PRO A 41 -16.79 22.51 -28.61
CA PRO A 41 -16.89 22.75 -27.18
C PRO A 41 -17.57 21.54 -26.51
N THR A 42 -16.80 20.51 -26.16
CA THR A 42 -17.26 19.52 -25.19
C THR A 42 -16.88 20.00 -23.79
N THR A 43 -17.90 20.45 -23.06
CA THR A 43 -17.90 20.61 -21.61
C THR A 43 -17.27 19.38 -20.96
N PRO A 44 -16.18 19.50 -20.17
CA PRO A 44 -15.77 18.40 -19.32
C PRO A 44 -16.79 18.28 -18.19
N LYS A 45 -17.82 17.45 -18.41
CA LYS A 45 -18.59 16.88 -17.32
C LYS A 45 -17.60 16.00 -16.54
N THR A 46 -17.25 16.42 -15.33
CA THR A 46 -16.45 15.65 -14.39
C THR A 46 -17.17 14.33 -14.10
N ALA A 47 -16.93 13.32 -14.94
CA ALA A 47 -17.21 11.95 -14.60
C ALA A 47 -16.15 11.60 -13.55
N VAL A 48 -16.57 11.55 -12.27
CA VAL A 48 -15.85 10.75 -11.29
C VAL A 48 -15.95 9.32 -11.81
N SER A 49 -14.89 8.86 -12.48
CA SER A 49 -14.78 7.49 -12.91
C SER A 49 -14.96 6.62 -11.67
N LYS A 50 -16.07 5.89 -11.60
CA LYS A 50 -16.19 4.75 -10.69
C LYS A 50 -14.99 3.87 -10.98
N GLY A 51 -14.09 3.72 -10.00
CA GLY A 51 -12.82 3.04 -10.20
C GLY A 51 -13.03 1.66 -10.81
N VAL A 52 -12.31 1.35 -11.88
CA VAL A 52 -12.21 -0.02 -12.40
C VAL A 52 -11.51 -0.85 -11.33
N GLY A 53 -12.12 -1.95 -10.87
CA GLY A 53 -11.49 -2.87 -9.91
C GLY A 53 -12.28 -3.22 -8.65
N ALA A 54 -13.57 -2.91 -8.56
CA ALA A 54 -14.43 -3.56 -7.56
C ALA A 54 -14.43 -5.07 -7.86
N VAL A 55 -13.76 -5.84 -7.00
CA VAL A 55 -13.90 -7.30 -6.97
C VAL A 55 -15.04 -7.60 -5.99
N ASP A 56 -16.03 -8.39 -6.40
CA ASP A 56 -17.17 -8.77 -5.54
C ASP A 56 -16.94 -10.15 -4.88
N ASP A 57 -15.67 -10.58 -4.77
CA ASP A 57 -15.29 -11.85 -4.15
C ASP A 57 -14.96 -11.61 -2.67
N PRO A 58 -15.69 -12.22 -1.72
CA PRO A 58 -15.47 -12.02 -0.28
C PRO A 58 -14.15 -12.61 0.25
N ILE A 59 -13.55 -13.56 -0.48
CA ILE A 59 -12.21 -14.07 -0.18
C ILE A 59 -11.16 -13.08 -0.67
N ALA A 60 -11.41 -12.41 -1.79
CA ALA A 60 -10.54 -11.37 -2.32
C ALA A 60 -10.73 -10.01 -1.61
N GLY A 61 -11.91 -9.74 -1.05
CA GLY A 61 -12.30 -8.49 -0.39
C GLY A 61 -12.86 -7.46 -1.37
N THR A 62 -13.98 -6.80 -1.03
CA THR A 62 -14.60 -5.80 -1.91
C THR A 62 -13.80 -4.49 -1.99
N PHE A 63 -13.11 -4.22 -3.10
CA PHE A 63 -12.34 -2.97 -3.28
C PHE A 63 -13.11 -1.89 -4.07
N GLY A 64 -13.95 -1.12 -3.39
CA GLY A 64 -14.66 0.01 -3.97
C GLY A 64 -13.79 1.26 -4.10
N GLY A 65 -13.19 1.50 -5.27
CA GLY A 65 -12.57 2.77 -5.65
C GLY A 65 -11.24 3.05 -4.94
N PHE A 66 -10.18 3.28 -5.72
CA PHE A 66 -8.90 3.70 -5.17
C PHE A 66 -9.04 5.04 -4.44
N VAL A 67 -8.85 5.01 -3.12
CA VAL A 67 -8.71 6.20 -2.29
C VAL A 67 -7.22 6.41 -2.04
N PRO A 68 -6.63 7.55 -2.45
CA PRO A 68 -5.24 7.84 -2.13
C PRO A 68 -5.06 8.08 -0.63
N SER A 69 -3.92 7.64 -0.09
CA SER A 69 -3.55 7.93 1.30
C SER A 69 -3.42 9.44 1.52
N THR A 70 -3.85 9.92 2.69
CA THR A 70 -3.64 11.31 3.11
C THR A 70 -2.21 11.60 3.57
N ILE A 71 -1.33 10.60 3.65
CA ILE A 71 0.08 10.80 4.00
C ILE A 71 0.81 11.38 2.80
N LYS A 72 1.37 12.59 2.98
CA LYS A 72 2.12 13.27 1.92
C LYS A 72 3.28 12.39 1.43
N ASP A 73 3.41 12.30 0.11
CA ASP A 73 4.46 11.54 -0.60
C ASP A 73 4.44 10.02 -0.37
N ALA A 74 3.49 9.46 0.39
CA ALA A 74 3.33 8.01 0.52
C ALA A 74 2.75 7.43 -0.76
N GLN A 75 3.50 6.53 -1.40
CA GLN A 75 3.04 5.78 -2.57
C GLN A 75 3.09 4.29 -2.24
N PHE A 76 1.92 3.70 -1.99
CA PHE A 76 1.77 2.26 -1.75
C PHE A 76 1.80 1.43 -3.04
N GLY A 77 2.02 2.09 -4.19
CA GLY A 77 2.12 1.49 -5.50
C GLY A 77 0.78 0.92 -5.97
N THR A 78 0.75 -0.38 -6.25
CA THR A 78 -0.43 -1.07 -6.80
C THR A 78 -1.39 -1.62 -5.74
N CYS A 79 -1.13 -1.39 -4.47
CA CYS A 79 -1.93 -1.93 -3.37
C CYS A 79 -2.52 -0.82 -2.49
N VAL A 80 -3.59 -1.14 -1.78
CA VAL A 80 -4.16 -0.32 -0.70
C VAL A 80 -4.11 -1.10 0.62
N PRO A 81 -3.07 -0.91 1.45
CA PRO A 81 -2.80 -1.79 2.60
C PRO A 81 -3.71 -1.56 3.82
N THR A 82 -5.02 -1.53 3.60
CA THR A 82 -6.02 -1.43 4.65
C THR A 82 -6.36 -2.79 5.25
N MET A 83 -6.90 -2.75 6.47
CA MET A 83 -7.25 -3.90 7.30
C MET A 83 -8.76 -3.89 7.59
N LYS A 84 -9.39 -5.06 7.53
CA LYS A 84 -10.77 -5.32 7.95
C LYS A 84 -10.80 -6.10 9.25
N PHE A 85 -11.94 -6.05 9.93
CA PHE A 85 -12.28 -6.79 11.13
C PHE A 85 -13.70 -7.36 10.98
N GLU A 86 -13.80 -8.66 10.76
CA GLU A 86 -15.04 -9.31 10.34
C GLU A 86 -15.29 -10.59 11.13
N ALA A 87 -16.55 -10.87 11.40
CA ALA A 87 -16.99 -12.05 12.14
C ALA A 87 -17.21 -13.25 11.22
N GLY A 88 -16.93 -14.45 11.72
CA GLY A 88 -17.38 -15.69 11.10
C GLY A 88 -16.70 -16.04 9.78
N LEU A 89 -15.51 -15.52 9.50
CA LEU A 89 -14.75 -15.90 8.30
C LEU A 89 -14.27 -17.36 8.38
N ASN A 90 -14.15 -18.04 7.24
CA ASN A 90 -13.54 -19.38 7.10
C ASN A 90 -14.09 -20.50 8.02
N GLY A 91 -15.39 -20.48 8.26
CA GLY A 91 -16.16 -21.48 9.00
C GLY A 91 -16.25 -21.17 10.50
N ARG A 92 -15.71 -20.02 10.93
CA ARG A 92 -15.72 -19.59 12.33
C ARG A 92 -17.11 -19.16 12.76
N LYS A 93 -17.31 -19.10 14.08
CA LYS A 93 -18.57 -18.64 14.66
C LYS A 93 -18.79 -17.16 14.31
N GLU A 94 -20.04 -16.74 14.18
CA GLU A 94 -20.38 -15.31 13.99
C GLU A 94 -19.95 -14.41 15.16
N THR A 95 -19.60 -14.99 16.30
CA THR A 95 -19.04 -14.28 17.46
C THR A 95 -17.51 -14.26 17.48
N GLU A 96 -16.86 -14.89 16.50
CA GLU A 96 -15.41 -14.97 16.38
C GLU A 96 -14.96 -14.05 15.23
N PHE A 97 -14.25 -12.98 15.61
CA PHE A 97 -13.85 -11.93 14.70
C PHE A 97 -12.37 -12.03 14.38
N THR A 98 -12.04 -11.94 13.10
CA THR A 98 -10.66 -12.01 12.60
C THR A 98 -10.30 -10.75 11.85
N PHE A 99 -8.99 -10.51 11.78
CA PHE A 99 -8.39 -9.46 10.97
C PHE A 99 -7.93 -10.05 9.64
N GLN A 100 -7.99 -9.22 8.60
CA GLN A 100 -7.49 -9.57 7.28
C GLN A 100 -7.14 -8.29 6.49
N ALA A 101 -6.30 -8.42 5.47
CA ALA A 101 -6.11 -7.34 4.51
C ALA A 101 -7.39 -7.17 3.66
N ILE A 102 -7.78 -5.94 3.36
CA ILE A 102 -8.89 -5.66 2.44
C ILE A 102 -8.44 -5.79 0.99
N ASP A 103 -7.22 -5.34 0.69
CA ASP A 103 -6.69 -5.35 -0.68
C ASP A 103 -6.51 -6.78 -1.21
N PRO A 104 -7.15 -7.16 -2.33
CA PRO A 104 -7.10 -8.51 -2.88
C PRO A 104 -5.71 -9.04 -3.18
N LYS A 105 -4.82 -8.16 -3.61
CA LYS A 105 -3.46 -8.54 -3.99
C LYS A 105 -2.62 -8.82 -2.75
N ILE A 106 -2.80 -8.05 -1.68
CA ILE A 106 -2.20 -8.32 -0.37
C ILE A 106 -2.83 -9.57 0.25
N ASN A 107 -4.14 -9.74 0.11
CA ASN A 107 -4.91 -10.79 0.75
C ASN A 107 -4.71 -12.18 0.14
N ALA A 108 -4.50 -12.29 -1.18
CA ALA A 108 -4.28 -13.56 -1.87
C ALA A 108 -3.10 -14.39 -1.32
N GLY A 109 -2.16 -13.76 -0.60
CA GLY A 109 -1.04 -14.42 0.06
C GLY A 109 -1.20 -14.63 1.57
N GLN A 110 -2.40 -14.44 2.14
CA GLN A 110 -2.62 -14.44 3.59
C GLN A 110 -3.82 -15.28 4.01
N VAL A 111 -3.72 -15.81 5.23
CA VAL A 111 -4.84 -16.35 6.01
C VAL A 111 -5.26 -15.29 7.03
N GLU A 112 -6.55 -15.23 7.35
CA GLU A 112 -7.08 -14.42 8.44
C GLU A 112 -6.46 -14.79 9.79
N ASP A 113 -6.45 -13.87 10.75
CA ASP A 113 -5.86 -14.11 12.07
C ASP A 113 -6.64 -13.37 13.16
N LEU A 114 -6.68 -13.94 14.36
CA LEU A 114 -7.26 -13.29 15.54
C LEU A 114 -6.31 -12.21 16.11
N ASP A 115 -5.04 -12.22 15.72
CA ASP A 115 -4.05 -11.23 16.14
C ASP A 115 -3.81 -10.16 15.06
N PRO A 116 -4.20 -8.89 15.31
CA PRO A 116 -4.02 -7.82 14.34
C PRO A 116 -2.54 -7.52 14.02
N ASN A 117 -1.61 -7.82 14.94
CA ASN A 117 -0.19 -7.61 14.70
C ASN A 117 0.38 -8.60 13.69
N VAL A 118 -0.16 -9.83 13.64
CA VAL A 118 0.25 -10.83 12.64
C VAL A 118 -0.19 -10.38 11.25
N ILE A 119 -1.43 -9.94 11.11
CA ILE A 119 -1.96 -9.40 9.84
C ILE A 119 -1.19 -8.15 9.42
N ALA A 120 -0.97 -7.17 10.32
CA ALA A 120 -0.20 -5.97 10.00
C ALA A 120 1.24 -6.26 9.55
N LYS A 121 1.93 -7.22 10.18
CA LYS A 121 3.27 -7.67 9.75
C LYS A 121 3.25 -8.24 8.34
N ARG A 122 2.24 -9.08 8.03
CA ARG A 122 2.09 -9.65 6.69
C ARG A 122 1.74 -8.59 5.65
N ILE A 123 0.82 -7.66 5.95
CA ILE A 123 0.51 -6.50 5.10
C ILE A 123 1.80 -5.70 4.80
N SER A 124 2.59 -5.38 5.82
CA SER A 124 3.85 -4.63 5.67
C SER A 124 4.87 -5.35 4.76
N SER A 125 4.94 -6.68 4.87
CA SER A 125 5.78 -7.52 4.00
C SER A 125 5.34 -7.46 2.53
N GLN A 126 4.04 -7.54 2.27
CA GLN A 126 3.49 -7.46 0.90
C GLN A 126 3.67 -6.07 0.30
N VAL A 127 3.48 -5.01 1.10
CA VAL A 127 3.76 -3.62 0.71
C VAL A 127 5.20 -3.47 0.23
N THR A 128 6.14 -4.11 0.91
CA THR A 128 7.56 -4.07 0.54
C THR A 128 7.88 -4.91 -0.69
N SER A 129 7.23 -6.06 -0.84
CA SER A 129 7.65 -7.10 -1.79
C SER A 129 6.95 -7.03 -3.15
N ILE A 130 5.63 -6.78 -3.16
CA ILE A 130 4.80 -6.95 -4.38
C ILE A 130 4.03 -5.70 -4.80
N CYS A 131 3.95 -4.70 -3.92
CA CYS A 131 3.15 -3.51 -4.17
C CYS A 131 3.90 -2.42 -4.93
N GLY A 132 5.25 -2.45 -4.92
CA GLY A 132 6.07 -1.40 -5.52
C GLY A 132 6.06 -0.10 -4.71
N ALA A 133 5.91 -0.22 -3.39
CA ALA A 133 5.80 0.94 -2.51
C ALA A 133 7.12 1.71 -2.37
N ASN A 134 7.03 3.04 -2.23
CA ASN A 134 8.17 3.88 -1.94
C ASN A 134 8.55 3.84 -0.44
N GLN A 135 9.68 4.47 -0.07
CA GLN A 135 10.17 4.41 1.30
C GLN A 135 9.20 5.04 2.30
N VAL A 136 8.57 6.18 1.97
CA VAL A 136 7.59 6.85 2.85
C VAL A 136 6.41 5.92 3.18
N ALA A 137 5.91 5.16 2.20
CA ALA A 137 4.85 4.18 2.41
C ALA A 137 5.31 3.00 3.29
N LYS A 138 6.55 2.50 3.11
CA LYS A 138 7.12 1.44 3.96
C LYS A 138 7.26 1.92 5.41
N ASP A 139 7.77 3.13 5.60
CA ASP A 139 7.92 3.75 6.93
C ASP A 139 6.56 3.94 7.59
N ALA A 140 5.54 4.35 6.83
CA ALA A 140 4.16 4.44 7.33
C ALA A 140 3.64 3.07 7.81
N THR A 141 3.87 1.97 7.07
CA THR A 141 3.47 0.62 7.54
C THR A 141 4.19 0.19 8.80
N ALA A 142 5.49 0.49 8.92
CA ALA A 142 6.26 0.19 10.13
C ALA A 142 5.74 0.98 11.34
N ALA A 143 5.45 2.28 11.15
CA ALA A 143 4.85 3.13 12.18
C ALA A 143 3.43 2.67 12.57
N GLY A 144 2.62 2.26 11.59
CA GLY A 144 1.29 1.69 11.82
C GLY A 144 1.35 0.42 12.66
N LEU A 145 2.32 -0.46 12.40
CA LEU A 145 2.52 -1.69 13.18
C LEU A 145 2.87 -1.38 14.64
N ILE A 146 3.80 -0.44 14.87
CA ILE A 146 4.18 0.00 16.22
C ILE A 146 2.95 0.58 16.94
N LYS A 147 2.16 1.39 16.24
CA LYS A 147 0.96 2.02 16.81
C LYS A 147 -0.04 0.98 17.30
N ILE A 148 -0.43 0.02 16.46
CA ILE A 148 -1.44 -0.97 16.87
C ILE A 148 -0.92 -1.94 17.93
N ALA A 149 0.39 -2.26 17.91
CA ALA A 149 1.00 -3.05 18.96
C ALA A 149 0.92 -2.35 20.32
N GLY A 150 1.07 -1.02 20.33
CA GLY A 150 0.91 -0.19 21.53
C GLY A 150 -0.54 -0.07 22.05
N LEU A 151 -1.55 -0.33 21.21
CA LEU A 151 -2.95 -0.32 21.66
C LEU A 151 -3.31 -1.56 22.48
N GLY A 152 -2.79 -2.72 22.08
CA GLY A 152 -3.12 -4.01 22.71
C GLY A 152 -4.56 -4.49 22.50
N THR A 153 -5.38 -3.75 21.74
CA THR A 153 -6.77 -4.06 21.43
C THR A 153 -6.88 -5.07 20.27
N LYS A 154 -7.95 -5.87 20.27
CA LYS A 154 -8.25 -6.88 19.25
C LYS A 154 -9.70 -6.76 18.74
N ASP A 155 -10.13 -5.53 18.51
CA ASP A 155 -11.46 -5.19 18.01
C ASP A 155 -11.36 -4.26 16.78
N SER A 156 -12.50 -3.79 16.26
CA SER A 156 -12.58 -2.91 15.10
C SER A 156 -11.74 -1.64 15.23
N SER A 157 -11.57 -1.11 16.45
CA SER A 157 -10.76 0.09 16.68
C SER A 157 -9.29 -0.12 16.33
N THR A 158 -8.78 -1.36 16.39
CA THR A 158 -7.42 -1.69 15.94
C THR A 158 -7.29 -1.60 14.43
N ALA A 159 -8.29 -2.08 13.68
CA ALA A 159 -8.33 -1.95 12.22
C ALA A 159 -8.48 -0.47 11.81
N ASP A 160 -9.33 0.29 12.49
CA ASP A 160 -9.47 1.74 12.28
C ASP A 160 -8.16 2.49 12.56
N ALA A 161 -7.45 2.13 13.64
CA ALA A 161 -6.19 2.74 14.02
C ALA A 161 -5.09 2.44 12.99
N TRP A 162 -5.02 1.22 12.48
CA TRP A 162 -4.14 0.83 11.36
C TRP A 162 -4.46 1.64 10.10
N ASN A 163 -5.72 1.61 9.65
CA ASN A 163 -6.17 2.30 8.44
C ASN A 163 -5.88 3.81 8.52
N SER A 164 -6.19 4.41 9.67
CA SER A 164 -5.91 5.83 9.93
C SER A 164 -4.41 6.13 9.96
N ALA A 165 -3.58 5.23 10.52
CA ALA A 165 -2.13 5.41 10.55
C ALA A 165 -1.49 5.42 9.16
N LEU A 166 -2.14 4.78 8.19
CA LEU A 166 -1.71 4.76 6.79
C LEU A 166 -2.39 5.83 5.93
N GLY A 167 -3.15 6.74 6.53
CA GLY A 167 -3.85 7.81 5.83
C GLY A 167 -5.12 7.37 5.11
N PHE A 168 -5.72 6.25 5.53
CA PHE A 168 -7.00 5.74 5.03
C PHE A 168 -8.07 5.76 6.13
N ALA A 169 -8.13 6.85 6.90
CA ALA A 169 -9.14 7.01 7.93
C ALA A 169 -10.56 6.88 7.33
N LYS A 170 -11.51 6.34 8.11
CA LYS A 170 -12.90 6.06 7.69
C LYS A 170 -13.04 4.99 6.60
N THR A 171 -11.98 4.20 6.34
CA THR A 171 -12.14 2.95 5.59
C THR A 171 -13.21 2.10 6.26
N ASP A 172 -14.14 1.56 5.48
CA ASP A 172 -15.08 0.55 5.98
C ASP A 172 -14.30 -0.69 6.40
N THR A 173 -14.28 -0.99 7.69
CA THR A 173 -13.56 -2.16 8.24
C THR A 173 -14.38 -3.44 8.14
N ASN A 174 -15.62 -3.39 7.65
CA ASN A 174 -16.47 -4.55 7.39
C ASN A 174 -17.11 -4.44 5.98
N PRO A 175 -16.30 -4.33 4.91
CA PRO A 175 -16.80 -4.11 3.56
C PRO A 175 -17.66 -5.28 3.05
N ASP A 176 -17.41 -6.49 3.54
CA ASP A 176 -18.18 -7.67 3.16
C ASP A 176 -19.48 -7.80 3.99
N LYS A 177 -19.69 -6.87 4.94
CA LYS A 177 -20.80 -6.75 5.89
C LYS A 177 -21.09 -8.07 6.61
N ALA A 178 -20.03 -8.76 7.02
CA ALA A 178 -20.08 -9.98 7.80
C ALA A 178 -20.65 -9.70 9.22
N PRO A 179 -21.32 -10.69 9.84
CA PRO A 179 -21.59 -12.03 9.29
C PRO A 179 -22.72 -12.02 8.25
N LYS A 180 -22.59 -12.84 7.19
CA LYS A 180 -23.69 -13.16 6.26
C LYS A 180 -23.68 -14.64 5.92
N SER A 181 -24.86 -15.23 5.88
CA SER A 181 -25.04 -16.56 5.31
C SER A 181 -24.62 -16.59 3.84
N GLY A 182 -23.86 -17.60 3.43
CA GLY A 182 -23.41 -17.81 2.04
C GLY A 182 -22.12 -17.06 1.63
N LEU A 183 -21.52 -16.26 2.51
CA LEU A 183 -20.11 -15.88 2.37
C LEU A 183 -19.27 -17.16 2.51
N ILE A 184 -18.27 -17.38 1.65
CA ILE A 184 -17.42 -18.58 1.75
C ILE A 184 -16.75 -18.59 3.14
N GLY A 185 -17.02 -19.63 3.92
CA GLY A 185 -16.65 -19.67 5.33
C GLY A 185 -17.76 -19.30 6.31
N HIS A 186 -19.02 -19.17 5.91
CA HIS A 186 -20.14 -19.15 6.85
C HIS A 186 -20.86 -20.50 6.79
N ALA A 187 -21.00 -21.15 7.94
CA ALA A 187 -21.81 -22.35 8.11
C ALA A 187 -23.29 -22.01 8.21
#